data_AF-A0A7J6AHM1-F1
#
_entry.id   AF-A0A7J6AHM1-F1
#
_cell.length_a   1.000
_cell.length_b   1.000
_cell.length_c   1.000
_cell.angle_alpha   90.00
_cell.angle_beta   90.00
_cell.angle_gamma   90.00
#
_symmetry.space_group_name_H-M   'P 1'
#
loop_
_entity.id
_entity.type
_entity.pdbx_description
1 polymer ?
#
loop_
_entity_poly.entity_id
_entity_poly.type
_entity_poly.pdbx_seq_one_letter_code
_entity_poly.pdbx_strand_id
1 'polypeptide(L)'
;MKDRLSDLQALSVSRSNLEVQEYAKSVSDSFSNVELEDEFHQQAVIFDNNEMDTVFDKAQDIRREIQLIHLDVKRLREQNTRILSEPTRTSTIKRDSNAIAADIKSRGEDLVKRLREMDSHAKELEEEHGINSAVARIARTQYAGLSNSFRNVMMEYNEAEMNHKETCKMHIQRQMEIVGREVTGDEIEEMLENGQWNIFSDNILTEGKTARSALSQIESRHRDLLELENRLKSIHEVFLDVAMLVEDQGPMIDYIFTNVQKTDAKLDEVMIKLEQAKRHDKNNPFKKMFCSCFPCYK
;
A
#
# COMPACT_ATOMS: atom_id res chain seq x y z
N MET A 1 19.42 45.71 -25.16
CA MET A 1 19.81 44.31 -25.46
C MET A 1 18.50 43.57 -25.71
N LYS A 2 18.18 43.21 -26.96
CA LYS A 2 16.87 42.59 -27.29
C LYS A 2 16.87 41.15 -26.78
N ASP A 3 15.87 40.82 -25.97
CA ASP A 3 15.68 39.51 -25.35
C ASP A 3 15.34 38.47 -26.42
N ARG A 4 16.30 37.59 -26.72
CA ARG A 4 16.17 36.55 -27.74
C ARG A 4 15.44 35.30 -27.23
N LEU A 5 15.17 35.22 -25.93
CA LEU A 5 14.50 34.07 -25.32
C LEU A 5 12.98 34.15 -25.55
N SER A 6 12.42 35.35 -25.48
CA SER A 6 10.99 35.60 -25.73
C SER A 6 10.61 35.31 -27.18
N ASP A 7 11.48 35.64 -28.14
CA ASP A 7 11.26 35.39 -29.57
C ASP A 7 11.24 33.89 -29.90
N LEU A 8 12.04 33.08 -29.21
CA LEU A 8 12.06 31.62 -29.39
C LEU A 8 10.80 30.95 -28.80
N GLN A 9 10.28 31.45 -27.68
CA GLN A 9 9.02 30.96 -27.09
C GLN A 9 7.80 31.37 -27.92
N ALA A 10 7.80 32.56 -28.53
CA ALA A 10 6.74 32.99 -29.44
C ALA A 10 6.70 32.14 -30.72
N LEU A 11 7.86 31.73 -31.24
CA LEU A 11 7.98 30.83 -32.40
C LEU A 11 7.55 29.39 -32.09
N SER A 12 7.82 28.87 -30.88
CA SER A 12 7.38 27.52 -30.50
C SER A 12 5.87 27.43 -30.30
N VAL A 13 5.25 28.44 -29.70
CA VAL A 13 3.79 28.52 -29.50
C VAL A 13 3.04 28.73 -30.82
N SER A 14 3.62 29.50 -31.74
CA SER A 14 3.03 29.68 -33.08
C SER A 14 3.10 28.40 -33.91
N ARG A 15 4.16 27.60 -33.75
CA ARG A 15 4.35 26.32 -34.45
C ARG A 15 3.41 25.23 -33.93
N SER A 16 3.16 25.17 -32.62
CA SER A 16 2.18 24.24 -32.05
C SER A 16 0.75 24.58 -32.46
N ASN A 17 0.40 25.88 -32.56
CA ASN A 17 -0.93 26.30 -33.01
C ASN A 17 -1.15 26.01 -34.51
N LEU A 18 -0.10 26.12 -35.34
CA LEU A 18 -0.14 25.75 -36.76
C LEU A 18 -0.32 24.23 -36.96
N GLU A 19 0.37 23.38 -36.18
CA GLU A 19 0.20 21.92 -36.26
C GLU A 19 -1.20 21.45 -35.82
N VAL A 20 -1.79 22.08 -34.80
CA VAL A 20 -3.17 21.78 -34.35
C VAL A 20 -4.22 22.20 -35.39
N GLN A 21 -3.99 23.34 -36.06
CA GLN A 21 -4.94 23.89 -37.03
C GLN A 21 -4.85 23.19 -38.40
N GLU A 22 -3.66 22.71 -38.78
CA GLU A 22 -3.45 21.92 -40.01
C GLU A 22 -4.00 20.48 -39.85
N TYR A 23 -3.91 19.91 -38.64
CA TYR A 23 -4.56 18.63 -38.33
C TYR A 23 -6.10 18.75 -38.36
N ALA A 24 -6.68 19.78 -37.73
CA ALA A 24 -8.13 19.99 -37.71
C ALA A 24 -8.72 20.26 -39.11
N LYS A 25 -7.98 20.95 -39.97
CA LYS A 25 -8.41 21.24 -41.35
C LYS A 25 -8.32 20.01 -42.27
N SER A 26 -7.35 19.12 -42.04
CA SER A 26 -7.19 17.88 -42.81
C SER A 26 -8.32 16.85 -42.59
N VAL A 27 -8.98 16.91 -41.42
CA VAL A 27 -10.08 16.00 -41.06
C VAL A 27 -11.42 16.48 -41.65
N SER A 28 -11.56 17.78 -41.92
CA SER A 28 -12.82 18.37 -42.40
C SER A 28 -13.09 18.16 -43.89
N ASP A 29 -12.06 18.05 -44.73
CA ASP A 29 -12.24 18.08 -46.20
C ASP A 29 -12.35 16.68 -46.87
N SER A 30 -12.39 15.58 -46.10
CA SER A 30 -12.33 14.23 -46.68
C SER A 30 -13.50 13.29 -46.36
N PHE A 31 -14.59 13.77 -45.77
CA PHE A 31 -15.79 12.96 -45.56
C PHE A 31 -16.88 13.34 -46.55
N SER A 32 -17.04 12.52 -47.60
CA SER A 32 -18.28 12.47 -48.35
C SER A 32 -19.38 11.94 -47.44
N ASN A 33 -20.44 12.71 -47.23
CA ASN A 33 -21.64 12.30 -46.53
C ASN A 33 -22.20 11.01 -47.15
N VAL A 34 -22.05 9.90 -46.42
CA VAL A 34 -22.92 8.73 -46.54
C VAL A 34 -23.76 8.74 -45.27
N GLU A 35 -25.03 9.10 -45.41
CA GLU A 35 -26.03 9.02 -44.34
C GLU A 35 -26.13 7.56 -43.88
N LEU A 36 -25.58 7.29 -42.70
CA LEU A 36 -25.91 6.13 -41.89
C LEU A 36 -26.69 6.66 -40.70
N GLU A 37 -28.01 6.49 -40.75
CA GLU A 37 -28.90 6.66 -39.61
C GLU A 37 -28.59 5.58 -38.56
N ASP A 38 -27.64 5.88 -37.68
CA ASP A 38 -27.57 5.27 -36.36
C ASP A 38 -26.93 6.32 -35.45
N GLU A 39 -27.76 6.98 -34.62
CA GLU A 39 -27.36 7.98 -33.64
C GLU A 39 -26.46 7.35 -32.56
N PHE A 40 -25.19 7.14 -32.87
CA PHE A 40 -24.18 7.01 -31.83
C PHE A 40 -23.94 8.41 -31.27
N HIS A 41 -24.59 8.70 -30.14
CA HIS A 41 -24.19 9.81 -29.28
C HIS A 41 -22.71 9.62 -28.93
N GLN A 42 -21.83 10.27 -29.70
CA GLN A 42 -20.42 10.35 -29.40
C GLN A 42 -20.27 11.31 -28.22
N GLN A 43 -20.52 10.80 -27.02
CA GLN A 43 -20.22 11.50 -25.79
C GLN A 43 -18.71 11.63 -25.72
N ALA A 44 -18.18 12.83 -25.98
CA ALA A 44 -16.80 13.14 -25.67
C ALA A 44 -16.62 12.90 -24.16
N VAL A 45 -15.86 11.87 -23.79
CA VAL A 45 -15.43 11.65 -22.41
C VAL A 45 -14.36 12.70 -22.12
N ILE A 46 -14.81 13.88 -21.68
CA ILE A 46 -13.95 14.81 -21.00
C ILE A 46 -13.70 14.17 -19.63
N PHE A 47 -12.53 13.54 -19.46
CA PHE A 47 -12.09 13.13 -18.14
C PHE A 47 -11.95 14.40 -17.31
N ASP A 48 -12.83 14.58 -16.32
CA ASP A 48 -12.58 15.54 -15.27
C ASP A 48 -11.43 14.96 -14.42
N ASN A 49 -10.18 15.28 -14.79
CA ASN A 49 -8.97 14.72 -14.17
C ASN A 49 -8.92 14.97 -12.65
N ASN A 50 -9.70 15.94 -12.15
CA ASN A 50 -9.77 16.31 -10.75
C ASN A 50 -10.12 15.14 -9.83
N GLU A 51 -11.08 14.29 -10.18
CA GLU A 51 -11.50 13.18 -9.30
C GLU A 51 -10.43 12.08 -9.23
N MET A 52 -9.82 11.75 -10.37
CA MET A 52 -8.74 10.77 -10.43
C MET A 52 -7.51 11.26 -9.66
N ASP A 53 -7.18 12.55 -9.77
CA ASP A 53 -6.10 13.18 -9.03
C ASP A 53 -6.34 13.10 -7.52
N THR A 54 -7.58 13.36 -7.04
CA THR A 54 -7.89 13.23 -5.61
C THR A 54 -7.71 11.81 -5.07
N VAL A 55 -8.03 10.80 -5.88
CA VAL A 55 -7.83 9.38 -5.53
C VAL A 55 -6.34 9.08 -5.40
N PHE A 56 -5.53 9.56 -6.35
CA PHE A 56 -4.09 9.34 -6.33
C PHE A 56 -3.39 10.08 -5.19
N ASP A 57 -3.78 11.32 -4.90
CA ASP A 57 -3.22 12.10 -3.80
C ASP A 57 -3.48 11.41 -2.45
N LYS A 58 -4.73 11.00 -2.20
CA LYS A 58 -5.09 10.22 -1.00
C LYS A 58 -4.31 8.90 -0.94
N ALA A 59 -4.22 8.18 -2.05
CA ALA A 59 -3.49 6.91 -2.13
C ALA A 59 -1.99 7.11 -1.83
N GLN A 60 -1.39 8.19 -2.32
CA GLN A 60 0.01 8.51 -2.10
C GLN A 60 0.29 8.86 -0.63
N ASP A 61 -0.62 9.61 0.00
CA ASP A 61 -0.51 9.96 1.42
C ASP A 61 -0.64 8.72 2.31
N ILE A 62 -1.62 7.85 2.06
CA ILE A 62 -1.77 6.57 2.77
C ILE A 62 -0.52 5.70 2.57
N ARG A 63 0.00 5.62 1.34
CA ARG A 63 1.23 4.86 1.03
C ARG A 63 2.41 5.38 1.83
N ARG A 64 2.55 6.70 1.97
CA ARG A 64 3.63 7.32 2.78
C ARG A 64 3.51 6.91 4.24
N GLU A 65 2.31 6.98 4.82
CA GLU A 65 2.09 6.57 6.21
C GLU A 65 2.39 5.08 6.44
N ILE A 66 1.99 4.19 5.52
CA ILE A 66 2.34 2.76 5.59
C ILE A 66 3.86 2.58 5.61
N GLN A 67 4.60 3.34 4.80
CA GLN A 67 6.07 3.28 4.80
C GLN A 67 6.68 3.79 6.10
N LEU A 68 6.09 4.82 6.72
CA LEU A 68 6.54 5.32 8.03
C LEU A 68 6.35 4.26 9.12
N ILE A 69 5.18 3.62 9.18
CA ILE A 69 4.93 2.50 10.12
C ILE A 69 5.93 1.37 9.88
N HIS A 70 6.20 1.01 8.62
CA HIS A 70 7.17 -0.03 8.30
C HIS A 70 8.60 0.32 8.75
N LEU A 71 9.01 1.58 8.67
CA LEU A 71 10.29 2.04 9.23
C LEU A 71 10.28 1.96 10.76
N ASP A 72 9.16 2.30 11.41
CA ASP A 72 9.00 2.18 12.86
C ASP A 72 9.05 0.73 13.33
N VAL A 73 8.43 -0.21 12.60
CA VAL A 73 8.52 -1.65 12.87
C VAL A 73 9.96 -2.14 12.79
N LYS A 74 10.72 -1.70 11.78
CA LYS A 74 12.16 -2.02 11.67
C LYS A 74 12.96 -1.47 12.85
N ARG A 75 12.71 -0.21 13.21
CA ARG A 75 13.34 0.44 14.36
C ARG A 75 13.02 -0.28 15.66
N LEU A 76 11.77 -0.69 15.85
CA LEU A 76 11.33 -1.47 17.00
C LEU A 76 12.09 -2.80 17.08
N ARG A 77 12.21 -3.52 15.96
CA ARG A 77 12.98 -4.77 15.89
C ARG A 77 14.44 -4.57 16.30
N GLU A 78 15.09 -3.50 15.84
CA GLU A 78 16.47 -3.16 16.21
C GLU A 78 16.61 -2.82 17.70
N GLN A 79 15.64 -2.14 18.30
CA GLN A 79 15.69 -1.84 19.73
C GLN A 79 15.43 -3.08 20.58
N ASN A 80 14.47 -3.92 20.18
CA ASN A 80 14.18 -5.18 20.84
C ASN A 80 15.44 -6.06 20.92
N THR A 81 16.24 -6.13 19.84
CA THR A 81 17.52 -6.86 19.86
C THR A 81 18.56 -6.19 20.77
N ARG A 82 18.66 -4.85 20.78
CA ARG A 82 19.59 -4.11 21.67
C ARG A 82 19.28 -4.27 23.16
N ILE A 83 18.00 -4.29 23.54
CA ILE A 83 17.57 -4.48 24.94
C ILE A 83 18.08 -5.81 25.51
N LEU A 84 18.25 -6.80 24.64
CA LEU A 84 18.71 -8.15 24.98
C LEU A 84 20.24 -8.25 24.98
N SER A 85 20.93 -7.57 24.06
CA SER A 85 22.39 -7.59 23.99
C SER A 85 23.09 -6.72 25.04
N GLU A 86 22.42 -5.68 25.57
CA GLU A 86 22.99 -4.74 26.53
C GLU A 86 22.19 -4.69 27.84
N PRO A 87 22.44 -5.59 28.82
CA PRO A 87 21.67 -5.65 30.07
C PRO A 87 21.74 -4.38 30.94
N THR A 88 22.80 -3.59 30.79
CA THR A 88 23.15 -2.50 31.72
C THR A 88 22.68 -1.10 31.28
N ARG A 89 22.23 -0.92 30.02
CA ARG A 89 21.82 0.40 29.45
C ARG A 89 20.38 0.42 28.93
N THR A 90 19.50 -0.32 29.60
CA THR A 90 18.18 -0.67 29.05
C THR A 90 17.08 0.38 29.24
N SER A 91 17.17 1.32 30.18
CA SER A 91 16.02 2.17 30.55
C SER A 91 15.62 3.20 29.48
N THR A 92 16.59 3.78 28.77
CA THR A 92 16.31 4.72 27.66
C THR A 92 15.82 3.98 26.42
N ILE A 93 16.41 2.83 26.11
CA ILE A 93 16.03 2.01 24.94
C ILE A 93 14.61 1.47 25.11
N LYS A 94 14.23 1.02 26.32
CA LYS A 94 12.87 0.56 26.63
C LYS A 94 11.82 1.65 26.47
N ARG A 95 12.11 2.88 26.95
CA ARG A 95 11.21 4.02 26.73
C ARG A 95 11.01 4.32 25.25
N ASP A 96 12.07 4.19 24.46
CA ASP A 96 12.04 4.39 23.02
C ASP A 96 11.17 3.32 22.33
N SER A 97 11.33 2.03 22.69
CA SER A 97 10.51 0.92 22.15
C SER A 97 9.02 1.06 22.46
N ASN A 98 8.68 1.44 23.69
CA ASN A 98 7.29 1.67 24.08
C ASN A 98 6.69 2.89 23.36
N ALA A 99 7.48 3.96 23.16
CA ALA A 99 7.05 5.13 22.40
C ALA A 99 6.82 4.79 20.92
N ILE A 100 7.70 3.97 20.33
CA ILE A 100 7.56 3.51 18.94
C ILE A 100 6.32 2.65 18.76
N ALA A 101 6.07 1.70 19.66
CA ALA A 101 4.87 0.89 19.59
C ALA A 101 3.58 1.73 19.73
N ALA A 102 3.60 2.77 20.58
CA ALA A 102 2.49 3.70 20.69
C ALA A 102 2.29 4.54 19.41
N ASP A 103 3.37 4.99 18.75
CA ASP A 103 3.29 5.72 17.48
C ASP A 103 2.75 4.82 16.36
N ILE A 104 3.24 3.57 16.27
CA ILE A 104 2.73 2.55 15.34
C ILE A 104 1.23 2.33 15.55
N LYS A 105 0.79 2.20 16.82
CA LYS A 105 -0.63 2.05 17.15
C LYS A 105 -1.44 3.25 16.65
N SER A 106 -1.03 4.47 17.02
CA SER A 106 -1.77 5.69 16.67
C SER A 106 -1.85 5.90 15.17
N ARG A 107 -0.75 5.67 14.43
CA ARG A 107 -0.75 5.72 12.96
C ARG A 107 -1.59 4.61 12.35
N GLY A 108 -1.59 3.42 12.96
CA GLY A 108 -2.41 2.29 12.53
C GLY A 108 -3.90 2.59 12.62
N GLU A 109 -4.37 3.16 13.74
CA GLU A 109 -5.76 3.59 13.93
C GLU A 109 -6.17 4.67 12.91
N ASP A 110 -5.31 5.66 12.67
CA ASP A 110 -5.54 6.70 11.66
C ASP A 110 -5.58 6.13 10.24
N LEU A 111 -4.69 5.19 9.90
CA LEU A 111 -4.69 4.50 8.61
C LEU A 111 -5.95 3.67 8.38
N VAL A 112 -6.43 2.95 9.39
CA VAL A 112 -7.71 2.22 9.31
C VAL A 112 -8.83 3.18 8.93
N LYS A 113 -8.91 4.34 9.59
CA LYS A 113 -9.91 5.36 9.28
C LYS A 113 -9.80 5.86 7.84
N ARG A 114 -8.59 6.24 7.40
CA ARG A 114 -8.34 6.73 6.03
C ARG A 114 -8.65 5.67 4.96
N LEU A 115 -8.34 4.40 5.23
CA LEU A 115 -8.66 3.30 4.33
C LEU A 115 -10.18 3.06 4.22
N ARG A 116 -10.92 3.15 5.34
CA ARG A 116 -12.40 3.10 5.34
C ARG A 116 -13.03 4.27 4.57
N GLU A 117 -12.48 5.48 4.72
CA GLU A 117 -12.90 6.65 3.94
C GLU A 117 -12.63 6.45 2.44
N MET A 118 -11.48 5.88 2.09
CA MET A 118 -11.14 5.57 0.70
C MET A 118 -12.06 4.50 0.09
N ASP A 119 -12.41 3.47 0.86
CA ASP A 119 -13.39 2.44 0.44
C ASP A 119 -14.78 3.05 0.23
N SER A 120 -15.22 3.92 1.13
CA SER A 120 -16.52 4.62 1.01
C SER A 120 -16.55 5.51 -0.24
N HIS A 121 -15.49 6.27 -0.48
CA HIS A 121 -15.35 7.09 -1.68
C HIS A 121 -15.30 6.24 -2.97
N ALA A 122 -14.67 5.06 -2.93
CA ALA A 122 -14.69 4.15 -4.07
C ALA A 122 -16.12 3.66 -4.39
N LYS A 123 -16.94 3.38 -3.36
CA LYS A 123 -18.35 3.00 -3.51
C LYS A 123 -19.22 4.15 -4.07
N GLU A 124 -19.01 5.37 -3.60
CA GLU A 124 -19.70 6.56 -4.14
C GLU A 124 -19.41 6.75 -5.64
N LEU A 125 -18.15 6.59 -6.05
CA LEU A 125 -17.76 6.66 -7.46
C LEU A 125 -18.39 5.54 -8.31
N GLU A 126 -18.67 4.37 -7.73
CA GLU A 126 -19.39 3.29 -8.40
C GLU A 126 -20.87 3.61 -8.61
N GLU A 127 -21.50 4.27 -7.65
CA GLU A 127 -22.90 4.68 -7.73
C GLU A 127 -23.08 5.81 -8.76
N GLU A 128 -22.16 6.77 -8.80
CA GLU A 128 -22.23 7.92 -9.70
C GLU A 128 -21.86 7.58 -11.15
N HIS A 129 -20.72 6.92 -11.35
CA HIS A 129 -20.15 6.68 -12.67
C HIS A 129 -20.36 5.25 -13.19
N GLY A 130 -20.91 4.37 -12.36
CA GLY A 130 -21.06 2.94 -12.62
C GLY A 130 -19.82 2.13 -12.25
N ILE A 131 -20.05 0.87 -11.88
CA ILE A 131 -19.03 -0.08 -11.38
C ILE A 131 -17.84 -0.31 -12.32
N ASN A 132 -18.02 -0.07 -13.62
CA ASN A 132 -17.03 -0.28 -14.68
C ASN A 132 -16.31 1.01 -15.10
N SER A 133 -16.61 2.16 -14.46
CA SER A 133 -15.91 3.40 -14.75
C SER A 133 -14.42 3.27 -14.42
N ALA A 134 -13.57 3.98 -15.17
CA ALA A 134 -12.13 3.93 -14.95
C ALA A 134 -11.75 4.46 -13.56
N VAL A 135 -12.38 5.56 -13.13
CA VAL A 135 -12.10 6.20 -11.83
C VAL A 135 -12.50 5.30 -10.67
N ALA A 136 -13.71 4.70 -10.71
CA ALA A 136 -14.14 3.75 -9.68
C ALA A 136 -13.21 2.53 -9.61
N ARG A 137 -12.83 1.96 -10.76
CA ARG A 137 -11.87 0.84 -10.81
C ARG A 137 -10.52 1.19 -10.21
N ILE A 138 -9.99 2.37 -10.52
CA ILE A 138 -8.70 2.85 -10.00
C ILE A 138 -8.81 3.03 -8.48
N ALA A 139 -9.82 3.75 -7.99
CA ALA A 139 -10.04 3.98 -6.56
C ALA A 139 -10.11 2.68 -5.77
N ARG A 140 -10.93 1.74 -6.26
CA ARG A 140 -11.04 0.40 -5.70
C ARG A 140 -9.68 -0.28 -5.65
N THR A 141 -9.00 -0.39 -6.80
CA THR A 141 -7.70 -1.09 -6.92
C THR A 141 -6.65 -0.51 -5.96
N GLN A 142 -6.60 0.82 -5.82
CA GLN A 142 -5.70 1.48 -4.88
C GLN A 142 -6.03 1.10 -3.44
N TYR A 143 -7.31 1.14 -3.05
CA TYR A 143 -7.76 0.70 -1.72
C TYR A 143 -7.30 -0.73 -1.41
N ALA A 144 -7.57 -1.71 -2.28
CA ALA A 144 -7.15 -3.09 -2.04
C ALA A 144 -5.63 -3.25 -1.92
N GLY A 145 -4.88 -2.62 -2.82
CA GLY A 145 -3.41 -2.65 -2.78
C GLY A 145 -2.84 -2.07 -1.49
N LEU A 146 -3.38 -0.94 -1.03
CA LEU A 146 -2.95 -0.28 0.19
C LEU A 146 -3.37 -1.05 1.45
N SER A 147 -4.59 -1.57 1.51
CA SER A 147 -5.07 -2.41 2.60
C SER A 147 -4.22 -3.68 2.76
N ASN A 148 -3.86 -4.35 1.65
CA ASN A 148 -2.97 -5.50 1.71
C ASN A 148 -1.54 -5.12 2.12
N SER A 149 -1.02 -3.98 1.64
CA SER A 149 0.28 -3.47 2.09
C SER A 149 0.29 -3.16 3.59
N PHE A 150 -0.77 -2.55 4.11
CA PHE A 150 -0.90 -2.23 5.52
C PHE A 150 -0.99 -3.51 6.36
N ARG A 151 -1.78 -4.50 5.92
CA ARG A 151 -1.84 -5.83 6.54
C ARG A 151 -0.45 -6.47 6.67
N ASN A 152 0.35 -6.44 5.61
CA ASN A 152 1.69 -7.03 5.63
C ASN A 152 2.60 -6.35 6.66
N VAL A 153 2.56 -5.01 6.73
CA VAL A 153 3.35 -4.26 7.73
C VAL A 153 2.89 -4.59 9.16
N MET A 154 1.59 -4.74 9.38
CA MET A 154 1.05 -5.14 10.70
C MET A 154 1.41 -6.58 11.06
N MET A 155 1.48 -7.49 10.08
CA MET A 155 2.02 -8.84 10.32
C MET A 155 3.50 -8.81 10.70
N GLU A 156 4.31 -7.97 10.04
CA GLU A 156 5.73 -7.79 10.40
C GLU A 156 5.92 -7.21 11.80
N TYR A 157 5.02 -6.32 12.24
CA TYR A 157 4.97 -5.84 13.63
C TYR A 157 4.73 -7.01 14.59
N ASN A 158 3.68 -7.81 14.34
CA ASN A 158 3.37 -8.96 15.20
C ASN A 158 4.55 -9.94 15.27
N GLU A 159 5.18 -10.21 14.12
CA GLU A 159 6.36 -11.06 14.07
C GLU A 159 7.53 -10.49 14.89
N ALA A 160 7.79 -9.18 14.82
CA ALA A 160 8.84 -8.53 15.61
C ALA A 160 8.59 -8.65 17.12
N GLU A 161 7.33 -8.55 17.54
CA GLU A 161 6.92 -8.69 18.95
C GLU A 161 6.97 -10.14 19.43
N MET A 162 6.49 -11.09 18.63
CA MET A 162 6.57 -12.52 18.96
C MET A 162 8.02 -13.00 19.04
N ASN A 163 8.89 -12.53 18.16
CA ASN A 163 10.32 -12.82 18.24
C ASN A 163 10.94 -12.22 19.52
N HIS A 164 10.51 -11.05 19.96
CA HIS A 164 10.95 -10.46 21.23
C HIS A 164 10.45 -11.28 22.44
N LYS A 165 9.20 -11.77 22.39
CA LYS A 165 8.63 -12.69 23.39
C LYS A 165 9.51 -13.91 23.57
N GLU A 166 9.77 -14.62 22.46
CA GLU A 166 10.51 -15.87 22.44
C GLU A 166 11.95 -15.66 22.93
N THR A 167 12.56 -14.55 22.55
CA THR A 167 13.91 -14.25 23.02
C THR A 167 13.94 -13.96 24.52
N CYS A 168 12.97 -13.21 25.06
CA CYS A 168 12.87 -13.02 26.51
C CYS A 168 12.67 -14.34 27.26
N LYS A 169 11.83 -15.24 26.73
CA LYS A 169 11.58 -16.58 27.25
C LYS A 169 12.87 -17.42 27.29
N MET A 170 13.62 -17.48 26.19
CA MET A 170 14.92 -18.15 26.14
C MET A 170 15.93 -17.58 27.15
N HIS A 171 15.95 -16.25 27.34
CA HIS A 171 16.81 -15.62 28.34
C HIS A 171 16.43 -16.02 29.77
N ILE A 172 15.13 -16.06 30.10
CA ILE A 172 14.66 -16.51 31.42
C ILE A 172 15.06 -17.95 31.65
N GLN A 173 14.79 -18.84 30.69
CA GLN A 173 15.17 -20.24 30.74
C GLN A 173 16.67 -20.41 31.03
N ARG A 174 17.52 -19.68 30.29
CA ARG A 174 18.96 -19.74 30.49
C ARG A 174 19.39 -19.26 31.88
N GLN A 175 18.75 -18.23 32.42
CA GLN A 175 19.05 -17.76 33.78
C GLN A 175 18.58 -18.75 34.85
N MET A 176 17.48 -19.49 34.62
CA MET A 176 17.05 -20.56 35.51
C MET A 176 18.04 -21.73 35.54
N GLU A 177 18.57 -22.12 34.38
CA GLU A 177 19.62 -23.15 34.28
C GLU A 177 20.87 -22.77 35.08
N ILE A 178 21.26 -21.49 35.07
CA ILE A 178 22.41 -20.97 35.84
C ILE A 178 22.18 -21.12 37.35
N VAL A 179 20.92 -21.02 37.80
CA VAL A 179 20.51 -21.23 39.19
C VAL A 179 20.28 -22.72 39.49
N GLY A 180 20.51 -23.61 38.50
CA GLY A 180 20.39 -25.06 38.68
C GLY A 180 18.95 -25.57 38.63
N ARG A 181 18.03 -24.81 38.04
CA ARG A 181 16.65 -25.23 37.79
C ARG A 181 16.43 -25.41 36.30
N GLU A 182 16.10 -26.62 35.89
CA GLU A 182 15.60 -26.87 34.54
C GLU A 182 14.13 -26.47 34.51
N VAL A 183 13.80 -25.54 33.62
CA VAL A 183 12.44 -25.08 33.37
C VAL A 183 12.27 -25.06 31.86
N THR A 184 11.19 -25.65 31.38
CA THR A 184 10.85 -25.63 29.96
C THR A 184 10.26 -24.27 29.57
N GLY A 185 10.28 -23.97 28.28
CA GLY A 185 9.62 -22.79 27.76
C GLY A 185 8.13 -22.76 28.15
N ASP A 186 7.43 -23.87 27.98
CA ASP A 186 5.98 -23.93 28.21
C ASP A 186 5.62 -23.69 29.67
N GLU A 187 6.44 -24.17 30.61
CA GLU A 187 6.29 -23.86 32.04
C GLU A 187 6.49 -22.37 32.33
N ILE A 188 7.45 -21.70 31.66
CA ILE A 188 7.62 -20.23 31.80
C ILE A 188 6.37 -19.51 31.32
N GLU A 189 5.75 -19.97 30.23
CA GLU A 189 4.55 -19.38 29.64
C GLU A 189 3.33 -19.57 30.54
N GLU A 190 3.12 -20.79 31.05
CA GLU A 190 2.07 -21.08 32.03
C GLU A 190 2.22 -20.22 33.29
N MET A 191 3.46 -19.99 33.74
CA MET A 191 3.73 -19.15 34.91
C MET A 191 3.46 -17.66 34.67
N LEU A 192 3.66 -17.17 33.44
CA LEU A 192 3.28 -15.82 33.03
C LEU A 192 1.76 -15.66 33.01
N GLU A 193 1.04 -16.62 32.42
CA GLU A 193 -0.41 -16.61 32.30
C GLU A 193 -1.13 -16.72 33.66
N ASN A 194 -0.65 -17.61 34.53
CA ASN A 194 -1.24 -17.85 35.84
C ASN A 194 -0.82 -16.83 36.90
N GLY A 195 0.11 -15.92 36.58
CA GLY A 195 0.64 -14.92 37.51
C GLY A 195 1.43 -15.52 38.69
N GLN A 196 1.86 -16.78 38.59
CA GLN A 196 2.56 -17.52 39.65
C GLN A 196 4.08 -17.30 39.62
N TRP A 197 4.51 -16.06 39.40
CA TRP A 197 5.93 -15.71 39.25
C TRP A 197 6.77 -15.90 40.53
N ASN A 198 6.12 -15.83 41.70
CA ASN A 198 6.77 -15.89 43.02
C ASN A 198 7.47 -17.25 43.31
N ILE A 199 7.13 -18.30 42.54
CA ILE A 199 7.74 -19.64 42.67
C ILE A 199 9.26 -19.61 42.42
N PHE A 200 9.74 -18.61 41.66
CA PHE A 200 11.16 -18.42 41.39
C PHE A 200 11.90 -17.63 42.48
N SER A 201 11.22 -16.72 43.20
CA SER A 201 11.88 -15.91 44.23
C SER A 201 12.10 -16.65 45.55
N ASP A 202 11.21 -17.59 45.91
CA ASP A 202 11.11 -18.13 47.27
C ASP A 202 12.26 -19.05 47.71
N ASN A 203 13.14 -19.48 46.80
CA ASN A 203 14.23 -20.43 47.10
C ASN A 203 15.62 -19.98 46.61
N ILE A 204 15.71 -18.89 45.84
CA ILE A 204 16.96 -18.43 45.22
C ILE A 204 17.72 -17.44 46.13
N LEU A 205 17.02 -16.82 47.10
CA LEU A 205 17.58 -15.77 47.98
C LEU A 205 18.71 -16.26 48.91
N THR A 206 18.77 -17.57 49.17
CA THR A 206 19.82 -18.23 49.98
C THR A 206 21.12 -18.49 49.20
N GLU A 207 21.14 -18.31 47.88
CA GLU A 207 22.19 -18.80 46.98
C GLU A 207 23.13 -17.70 46.46
N GLY A 208 24.05 -17.21 47.31
CA GLY A 208 25.23 -16.45 46.87
C GLY A 208 24.98 -15.17 46.02
N LYS A 209 26.04 -14.65 45.38
CA LYS A 209 25.96 -13.44 44.52
C LYS A 209 25.46 -13.74 43.10
N THR A 210 25.76 -14.93 42.58
CA THR A 210 25.41 -15.33 41.22
C THR A 210 23.90 -15.52 41.06
N ALA A 211 23.24 -16.21 41.99
CA ALA A 211 21.81 -16.46 41.88
C ALA A 211 20.98 -15.18 42.07
N ARG A 212 21.43 -14.26 42.92
CA ARG A 212 20.84 -12.90 43.02
C ARG A 212 20.93 -12.12 41.71
N SER A 213 22.06 -12.20 41.01
CA SER A 213 22.24 -11.55 39.71
C SER A 213 21.32 -12.17 38.64
N ALA A 214 21.22 -13.50 38.62
CA ALA A 214 20.32 -14.22 37.71
C ALA A 214 18.85 -13.85 37.98
N LEU A 215 18.44 -13.83 39.24
CA LEU A 215 17.07 -13.44 39.65
C LEU A 215 16.75 -12.00 39.22
N SER A 216 17.67 -11.06 39.40
CA SER A 216 17.46 -9.67 38.95
C SER A 216 17.29 -9.55 37.43
N GLN A 217 18.05 -10.34 36.66
CA GLN A 217 17.90 -10.40 35.21
C GLN A 217 16.57 -11.03 34.80
N ILE A 218 16.17 -12.12 35.45
CA ILE A 218 14.89 -12.81 35.30
C ILE A 218 13.72 -11.84 35.54
N GLU A 219 13.71 -11.13 36.67
CA GLU A 219 12.69 -10.12 36.98
C GLU A 219 12.65 -8.99 35.95
N SER A 220 13.81 -8.58 35.42
CA SER A 220 13.84 -7.58 34.36
C SER A 220 13.25 -8.09 33.05
N ARG A 221 13.47 -9.35 32.67
CA ARG A 221 12.86 -9.93 31.47
C ARG A 221 11.36 -10.12 31.63
N HIS A 222 10.91 -10.48 32.83
CA HIS A 222 9.49 -10.59 33.17
C HIS A 222 8.74 -9.27 32.99
N ARG A 223 9.31 -8.15 33.48
CA ARG A 223 8.71 -6.83 33.23
C ARG A 223 8.59 -6.52 31.74
N ASP A 224 9.59 -6.92 30.95
CA ASP A 224 9.58 -6.69 29.50
C ASP A 224 8.51 -7.53 28.80
N LEU A 225 8.24 -8.75 29.28
CA LEU A 225 7.13 -9.59 28.81
C LEU A 225 5.77 -8.98 29.14
N LEU A 226 5.60 -8.43 30.34
CA LEU A 226 4.35 -7.74 30.71
C LEU A 226 4.11 -6.49 29.86
N GLU A 227 5.16 -5.70 29.61
CA GLU A 227 5.09 -4.54 28.70
C GLU A 227 4.75 -4.98 27.27
N LEU A 228 5.36 -6.05 26.78
CA LEU A 228 5.05 -6.66 25.49
C LEU A 228 3.59 -7.11 25.37
N GLU A 229 3.06 -7.81 26.37
CA GLU A 229 1.65 -8.21 26.40
C GLU A 229 0.71 -7.02 26.35
N ASN A 230 1.01 -5.96 27.09
CA ASN A 230 0.22 -4.73 27.06
C ASN A 230 0.26 -4.09 25.66
N ARG A 231 1.41 -4.09 24.99
CA ARG A 231 1.55 -3.60 23.61
C ARG A 231 0.72 -4.44 22.64
N LEU A 232 0.80 -5.77 22.71
CA LEU A 232 0.00 -6.69 21.89
C LEU A 232 -1.51 -6.52 22.13
N LYS A 233 -1.94 -6.40 23.40
CA LYS A 233 -3.34 -6.10 23.74
C LYS A 233 -3.78 -4.75 23.20
N SER A 234 -2.93 -3.73 23.30
CA SER A 234 -3.29 -2.36 22.89
C SER A 234 -3.51 -2.20 21.39
N ILE A 235 -2.84 -3.00 20.57
CA ILE A 235 -2.92 -2.96 19.11
C ILE A 235 -3.93 -3.97 18.55
N HIS A 236 -4.51 -4.82 19.41
CA HIS A 236 -5.44 -5.88 19.01
C HIS A 236 -6.64 -5.36 18.21
N GLU A 237 -7.19 -4.21 18.60
CA GLU A 237 -8.29 -3.56 17.87
C GLU A 237 -7.89 -3.23 16.42
N VAL A 238 -6.68 -2.72 16.20
CA VAL A 238 -6.14 -2.45 14.86
C VAL A 238 -6.01 -3.74 14.05
N PHE A 239 -5.61 -4.86 14.65
CA PHE A 239 -5.57 -6.15 13.95
C PHE A 239 -6.94 -6.66 13.54
N LEU A 240 -7.96 -6.50 14.39
CA LEU A 240 -9.34 -6.86 14.05
C LEU A 240 -9.83 -6.00 12.89
N ASP A 241 -9.55 -4.70 12.91
CA ASP A 241 -9.90 -3.80 11.82
C ASP A 241 -9.22 -4.18 10.51
N VAL A 242 -7.91 -4.46 10.54
CA VAL A 242 -7.15 -4.88 9.37
C VAL A 242 -7.67 -6.20 8.79
N ALA A 243 -8.09 -7.14 9.64
CA ALA A 243 -8.71 -8.38 9.19
C ALA A 243 -10.01 -8.11 8.42
N MET A 244 -10.88 -7.24 8.96
CA MET A 244 -12.12 -6.84 8.29
C MET A 244 -11.86 -6.14 6.95
N LEU A 245 -10.88 -5.23 6.88
CA LEU A 245 -10.52 -4.53 5.63
C LEU A 245 -10.13 -5.49 4.50
N VAL A 246 -9.61 -6.69 4.83
CA VAL A 246 -9.12 -7.68 3.85
C VAL A 246 -10.20 -8.69 3.47
N GLU A 247 -11.10 -9.05 4.39
CA GLU A 247 -12.24 -9.95 4.10
C GLU A 247 -13.16 -9.37 3.01
N ASP A 248 -13.38 -8.05 3.04
CA ASP A 248 -14.22 -7.35 2.07
C ASP A 248 -13.63 -7.28 0.64
N GLN A 249 -12.38 -7.68 0.42
CA GLN A 249 -11.67 -7.56 -0.87
C GLN A 249 -11.81 -8.77 -1.81
N GLY A 250 -12.31 -9.92 -1.33
CA GLY A 250 -12.41 -11.16 -2.11
C GLY A 250 -13.18 -11.03 -3.44
N PRO A 251 -14.43 -10.52 -3.43
CA PRO A 251 -15.22 -10.35 -4.65
C PRO A 251 -14.60 -9.35 -5.64
N MET A 252 -13.84 -8.39 -5.14
CA MET A 252 -13.31 -7.26 -5.91
C MET A 252 -12.18 -7.64 -6.87
N ILE A 253 -11.26 -8.53 -6.46
CA ILE A 253 -10.13 -8.97 -7.31
C ILE A 253 -10.65 -9.65 -8.58
N ASP A 254 -11.69 -10.47 -8.44
CA ASP A 254 -12.33 -11.18 -9.56
C ASP A 254 -12.94 -10.20 -10.58
N TYR A 255 -13.50 -9.07 -10.12
CA TYR A 255 -14.03 -8.04 -11.02
C TYR A 255 -12.93 -7.31 -11.82
N ILE A 256 -11.79 -6.99 -11.20
CA ILE A 256 -10.67 -6.34 -11.90
C ILE A 256 -10.13 -7.27 -12.99
N PHE A 257 -9.87 -8.53 -12.63
CA PHE A 257 -9.38 -9.54 -13.57
C PHE A 257 -10.33 -9.69 -14.76
N THR A 258 -11.63 -9.85 -14.48
CA THR A 258 -12.66 -9.99 -15.51
C THR A 258 -12.76 -8.76 -16.41
N ASN A 259 -12.62 -7.54 -15.87
CA ASN A 259 -12.71 -6.32 -16.66
C ASN A 259 -11.44 -6.01 -17.46
N VAL A 260 -10.26 -6.38 -16.95
CA VAL A 260 -9.02 -6.34 -17.74
C VAL A 260 -9.14 -7.29 -18.93
N GLN A 261 -9.60 -8.53 -18.72
CA GLN A 261 -9.86 -9.47 -19.81
C GLN A 261 -10.86 -8.93 -20.84
N LYS A 262 -11.95 -8.30 -20.38
CA LYS A 262 -12.93 -7.67 -21.29
C LYS A 262 -12.34 -6.49 -22.07
N THR A 263 -11.47 -5.70 -21.43
CA THR A 263 -10.80 -4.56 -22.09
C THR A 263 -9.84 -5.08 -23.16
N ASP A 264 -9.06 -6.11 -22.84
CA ASP A 264 -8.13 -6.77 -23.76
C ASP A 264 -8.86 -7.33 -24.99
N ALA A 265 -9.96 -8.08 -24.76
CA ALA A 265 -10.81 -8.58 -25.84
C ALA A 265 -11.40 -7.47 -26.73
N LYS A 266 -11.73 -6.30 -26.14
CA LYS A 266 -12.23 -5.15 -26.90
C LYS A 266 -11.13 -4.45 -27.69
N LEU A 267 -9.90 -4.41 -27.19
CA LEU A 267 -8.75 -3.89 -27.90
C LEU A 267 -8.41 -4.76 -29.12
N ASP A 268 -8.49 -6.08 -29.00
CA ASP A 268 -8.33 -7.00 -30.13
C ASP A 268 -9.36 -6.71 -31.24
N GLU A 269 -10.63 -6.51 -30.88
CA GLU A 269 -11.68 -6.16 -31.83
C GLU A 269 -11.40 -4.81 -32.52
N VAL A 270 -10.94 -3.81 -31.75
CA VAL A 270 -10.56 -2.50 -32.29
C VAL A 270 -9.37 -2.63 -33.23
N MET A 271 -8.35 -3.44 -32.92
CA MET A 271 -7.21 -3.67 -33.80
C MET A 271 -7.63 -4.28 -35.14
N ILE A 272 -8.56 -5.24 -35.13
CA ILE A 272 -9.14 -5.82 -36.36
C ILE A 272 -9.85 -4.75 -37.18
N LYS A 273 -10.71 -3.94 -36.56
CA LYS A 273 -11.42 -2.84 -37.23
C LYS A 273 -10.47 -1.78 -37.80
N LEU A 274 -9.39 -1.47 -37.09
CA LEU A 274 -8.37 -0.52 -37.53
C LEU A 274 -7.57 -1.09 -38.72
N GLU A 275 -7.28 -2.39 -38.73
CA GLU A 275 -6.65 -3.05 -39.88
C GLU A 275 -7.58 -3.02 -41.10
N GLN A 276 -8.88 -3.28 -40.92
CA GLN A 276 -9.87 -3.16 -41.98
C GLN A 276 -9.94 -1.72 -42.50
N ALA A 277 -10.02 -0.73 -41.61
CA ALA A 277 -10.03 0.69 -41.97
C ALA A 277 -8.77 1.07 -42.77
N LYS A 278 -7.59 0.57 -42.38
CA LYS A 278 -6.33 0.76 -43.12
C LYS A 278 -6.37 0.11 -44.51
N ARG A 279 -6.98 -1.08 -44.65
CA ARG A 279 -7.19 -1.73 -45.96
C ARG A 279 -8.15 -0.92 -46.83
N HIS A 280 -9.25 -0.42 -46.27
CA HIS A 280 -10.20 0.45 -46.96
C HIS A 280 -9.54 1.75 -47.41
N ASP A 281 -8.74 2.39 -46.54
CA ASP A 281 -8.00 3.61 -46.88
C ASP A 281 -6.96 3.38 -48.00
N LYS A 282 -6.20 2.29 -47.92
CA LYS A 282 -5.25 1.90 -48.99
C LYS A 282 -5.97 1.59 -50.30
N ASN A 283 -7.18 1.07 -50.23
CA ASN A 283 -8.01 0.74 -51.39
C ASN A 283 -8.94 1.87 -51.81
N ASN A 284 -8.86 3.04 -51.18
CA ASN A 284 -9.71 4.18 -51.48
C ASN A 284 -9.50 4.60 -52.95
N PRO A 285 -10.55 4.51 -53.79
CA PRO A 285 -10.45 4.78 -55.22
C PRO A 285 -10.03 6.22 -55.50
N PHE A 286 -10.39 7.20 -54.65
CA PHE A 286 -9.98 8.58 -54.81
C PHE A 286 -8.46 8.76 -54.59
N LYS A 287 -7.87 8.09 -53.60
CA LYS A 287 -6.40 8.08 -53.41
C LYS A 287 -5.68 7.39 -54.58
N LYS A 288 -6.25 6.33 -55.14
CA LYS A 288 -5.69 5.61 -56.30
C LYS A 288 -5.84 6.40 -57.62
N MET A 289 -6.94 7.13 -57.80
CA MET A 289 -7.19 7.94 -59.00
C MET A 289 -6.28 9.16 -59.04
N PHE A 290 -6.13 9.89 -57.93
CA PHE A 290 -5.31 11.11 -57.86
C PHE A 290 -3.79 10.85 -57.84
N CYS A 291 -3.34 9.65 -57.51
CA CYS A 291 -1.92 9.25 -57.59
C CYS A 291 -1.40 9.16 -59.04
N SER A 292 -2.29 9.08 -60.02
CA SER A 292 -1.92 8.99 -61.45
C SER A 292 -1.72 10.37 -62.11
N CYS A 293 -2.18 11.45 -61.47
CA CYS A 293 -2.22 12.79 -62.06
C CYS A 293 -1.41 13.85 -61.30
N PHE A 294 -0.80 13.53 -60.17
CA PHE A 294 0.17 14.40 -59.50
C PHE A 294 1.41 13.59 -59.10
N PRO A 295 2.55 13.75 -59.80
CA PRO A 295 3.81 13.19 -59.33
C PRO A 295 4.15 13.88 -58.01
N CYS A 296 4.24 13.12 -56.93
CA CYS A 296 4.82 13.59 -55.68
C CYS A 296 6.22 14.15 -55.99
N TYR A 297 6.37 15.47 -55.88
CA TYR A 297 7.66 16.15 -55.93
C TYR A 297 8.52 15.67 -54.74
N LYS A 298 9.80 15.41 -55.00
CA LYS A 298 10.79 14.92 -54.04
C LYS A 298 10.98 15.85 -52.85
#